data_AF-A0A959QBS6-F1
#
_entry.id   AF-A0A959QBS6-F1
#
_cell.length_a   1.000
_cell.length_b   1.000
_cell.length_c   1.000
_cell.angle_alpha   90.00
_cell.angle_beta   90.00
_cell.angle_gamma   90.00
#
_symmetry.space_group_name_H-M   'P 1'
#
loop_
_entity.id
_entity.type
_entity.pdbx_description
1 polymer ?
#
loop_
_entity_poly.entity_id
_entity_poly.type
_entity_poly.pdbx_seq_one_letter_code
_entity_poly.pdbx_strand_id
1 'polypeptide(L)'
;RGCHTRGILPGGLGVNRRAAELHDRLLLPCRYEGADEWVACLRGSEYQFSKVNKWIGCFAMAVNEENANFGRIVTAPTNGAAGVIPAVLMYYLCFSGEEVGEDDIVKFLLVAGEIGSIFKKGATISAAMGG
;
A
#
# COMPACT_ATOMS: atom_id res chain seq x y z
N ARG A 1 3.68 5.93 -7.41
CA ARG A 1 3.47 5.35 -8.76
C ARG A 1 2.01 4.98 -8.97
N GLY A 2 1.48 3.90 -8.38
CA GLY A 2 0.07 3.51 -8.61
C GLY A 2 -0.96 4.60 -8.29
N CYS A 3 -0.75 5.41 -7.25
CA CYS A 3 -1.58 6.60 -6.93
C CYS A 3 -1.52 7.72 -7.98
N HIS A 4 -0.65 7.63 -8.99
CA HIS A 4 -0.41 8.66 -10.00
C HIS A 4 -0.59 8.13 -11.42
N THR A 5 -0.89 6.84 -11.60
CA THR A 5 -1.00 6.19 -12.90
C THR A 5 -2.46 5.90 -13.23
N ARG A 6 -2.94 6.45 -14.34
CA ARG A 6 -4.31 6.25 -14.86
C ARG A 6 -4.30 5.28 -16.03
N GLY A 7 -5.47 4.76 -16.40
CA GLY A 7 -5.65 3.91 -17.58
C GLY A 7 -6.43 2.62 -17.29
N ILE A 8 -6.45 1.74 -18.29
CA ILE A 8 -7.10 0.41 -18.23
C ILE A 8 -6.01 -0.64 -18.03
N LEU A 9 -6.25 -1.58 -17.12
CA LEU A 9 -5.36 -2.71 -16.87
C LEU A 9 -5.38 -3.69 -18.06
N PRO A 10 -4.23 -4.31 -18.38
CA PRO A 10 -4.15 -5.33 -19.42
C PRO A 10 -4.92 -6.61 -19.03
N GLY A 11 -5.08 -7.53 -19.98
CA GLY A 11 -5.74 -8.83 -19.74
C GLY A 11 -7.17 -8.94 -20.26
N GLY A 12 -7.67 -7.95 -21.03
CA GLY A 12 -8.92 -8.07 -21.79
C GLY A 12 -10.21 -7.96 -20.97
N LEU A 13 -10.12 -7.75 -19.66
CA LEU A 13 -11.28 -7.60 -18.76
C LEU A 13 -11.83 -6.17 -18.67
N GLY A 14 -11.18 -5.19 -19.33
CA GLY A 14 -11.64 -3.79 -19.34
C GLY A 14 -11.62 -3.11 -17.96
N VAL A 15 -10.76 -3.54 -17.05
CA VAL A 15 -10.71 -3.01 -15.67
C VAL A 15 -9.98 -1.68 -15.64
N ASN A 16 -10.66 -0.61 -15.21
CA ASN A 16 -10.04 0.69 -15.00
C ASN A 16 -9.21 0.73 -13.72
N ARG A 17 -8.06 1.40 -13.78
CA ARG A 17 -7.30 1.83 -12.60
C ARG A 17 -8.11 2.87 -11.83
N ARG A 18 -8.25 2.67 -10.53
CA ARG A 18 -9.06 3.50 -9.61
C ARG A 18 -8.22 4.24 -8.60
N ALA A 19 -7.01 3.76 -8.29
CA ALA A 19 -6.20 4.32 -7.22
C ALA A 19 -5.86 5.80 -7.45
N ALA A 20 -5.47 6.18 -8.67
CA ALA A 20 -5.12 7.56 -9.00
C ALA A 20 -6.29 8.53 -8.88
N GLU A 21 -7.49 8.11 -9.29
CA GLU A 21 -8.68 8.95 -9.13
C GLU A 21 -9.08 9.09 -7.66
N LEU A 22 -8.99 8.01 -6.88
CA LEU A 22 -9.28 8.05 -5.45
C LEU A 22 -8.26 8.94 -4.71
N HIS A 23 -6.98 8.84 -5.06
CA HIS A 23 -5.92 9.72 -4.56
C HIS A 23 -6.29 11.20 -4.78
N ASP A 24 -6.66 11.59 -6.00
CA ASP A 24 -6.97 12.99 -6.32
C ASP A 24 -8.20 13.51 -5.57
N ARG A 25 -9.16 12.64 -5.25
CA ARG A 25 -10.35 13.00 -4.45
C ARG A 25 -10.05 13.13 -2.96
N LEU A 26 -9.06 12.42 -2.45
CA LEU A 26 -8.71 12.40 -1.02
C LEU A 26 -7.65 13.44 -0.67
N LEU A 27 -6.74 13.74 -1.60
CA LEU A 27 -5.65 14.66 -1.36
C LEU A 27 -6.17 16.11 -1.29
N LEU A 28 -5.81 16.81 -0.23
CA LEU A 28 -6.03 18.25 -0.12
C LEU A 28 -5.09 19.01 -1.08
N PRO A 29 -5.42 20.25 -1.49
CA PRO A 29 -4.54 21.04 -2.32
C PRO A 29 -3.13 21.16 -1.72
N CYS A 30 -2.18 20.44 -2.31
CA CYS A 30 -0.79 20.39 -1.88
C CYS A 30 0.07 20.20 -3.13
N ARG A 31 1.16 20.97 -3.23
CA ARG A 31 2.16 20.79 -4.30
C ARG A 31 3.31 19.96 -3.75
N TYR A 32 3.71 18.97 -4.53
CA TYR A 32 4.85 18.10 -4.25
C TYR A 32 5.47 17.66 -5.58
N GLU A 33 6.78 17.53 -5.61
CA GLU A 33 7.54 17.02 -6.78
C GLU A 33 8.13 15.63 -6.50
N GLY A 34 8.30 15.28 -5.22
CA GLY A 34 8.91 14.03 -4.77
C GLY A 34 8.02 13.19 -3.84
N ALA A 35 8.51 11.99 -3.52
CA ALA A 35 7.83 11.07 -2.60
C ALA A 35 7.79 11.61 -1.16
N ASP A 36 8.89 12.23 -0.70
CA ASP A 36 8.99 12.76 0.66
C ASP A 36 8.02 13.93 0.87
N GLU A 37 7.96 14.85 -0.09
CA GLU A 37 6.99 15.95 -0.10
C GLU A 37 5.54 15.45 -0.19
N TRP A 38 5.29 14.41 -0.99
CA TRP A 38 3.97 13.77 -1.07
C TRP A 38 3.56 13.17 0.29
N VAL A 39 4.47 12.48 0.97
CA VAL A 39 4.23 11.96 2.33
C VAL A 39 3.97 13.08 3.32
N ALA A 40 4.73 14.19 3.24
CA ALA A 40 4.49 15.38 4.06
C ALA A 40 3.10 15.98 3.82
N CYS A 41 2.64 16.06 2.56
CA CYS A 41 1.28 16.48 2.22
C CYS A 41 0.21 15.58 2.87
N LEU A 42 0.44 14.26 2.92
CA LEU A 42 -0.48 13.31 3.54
C LEU A 42 -0.54 13.48 5.06
N ARG A 43 0.61 13.67 5.71
CA ARG A 43 0.71 13.92 7.17
C ARG A 43 -0.02 15.19 7.60
N GLY A 44 -0.03 16.22 6.75
CA GLY A 44 -0.74 17.47 7.00
C GLY A 44 -2.27 17.39 6.84
N SER A 45 -2.82 16.24 6.45
CA SER A 45 -4.26 16.10 6.25
C SER A 45 -5.03 15.87 7.55
N GLU A 46 -6.27 16.34 7.58
CA GLU A 46 -7.15 16.19 8.74
C GLU A 46 -7.44 14.71 9.04
N TYR A 47 -7.20 14.29 10.29
CA TYR A 47 -7.47 12.93 10.73
C TYR A 47 -8.98 12.70 10.88
N GLN A 48 -9.57 12.09 9.85
CA GLN A 48 -10.94 11.58 9.90
C GLN A 48 -10.91 10.09 9.57
N PHE A 49 -11.42 9.23 10.47
CA PHE A 49 -11.37 7.77 10.31
C PHE A 49 -11.88 7.28 8.94
N SER A 50 -12.96 7.88 8.43
CA SER A 50 -13.50 7.55 7.10
C SER A 50 -12.57 7.92 5.95
N LYS A 51 -11.79 9.01 6.06
CA LYS A 51 -10.77 9.40 5.08
C LYS A 51 -9.55 8.47 5.18
N VAL A 52 -9.12 8.15 6.39
CA VAL A 52 -7.99 7.24 6.64
C VAL A 52 -8.24 5.85 6.04
N ASN A 53 -9.43 5.27 6.26
CA ASN A 53 -9.77 3.98 5.64
C ASN A 53 -9.78 4.02 4.11
N LYS A 54 -10.22 5.15 3.52
CA LYS A 54 -10.15 5.34 2.06
C LYS A 54 -8.71 5.44 1.58
N TRP A 55 -7.81 6.06 2.35
CA TRP A 55 -6.38 6.10 2.04
C TRP A 55 -5.73 4.72 2.08
N ILE A 56 -6.00 3.92 3.12
CA ILE A 56 -5.50 2.54 3.22
C ILE A 56 -5.96 1.73 2.00
N GLY A 57 -7.24 1.82 1.65
CA GLY A 57 -7.78 1.18 0.44
C GLY A 57 -7.12 1.71 -0.85
N CYS A 58 -6.88 3.02 -0.94
CA CYS A 58 -6.18 3.64 -2.07
C CYS A 58 -4.77 3.07 -2.25
N PHE A 59 -3.98 2.98 -1.18
CA PHE A 59 -2.62 2.44 -1.23
C PHE A 59 -2.60 0.96 -1.63
N ALA A 60 -3.50 0.15 -1.06
CA ALA A 60 -3.60 -1.27 -1.40
C ALA A 60 -3.97 -1.46 -2.88
N MET A 61 -4.95 -0.69 -3.38
CA MET A 61 -5.32 -0.70 -4.79
C MET A 61 -4.17 -0.23 -5.68
N ALA A 62 -3.46 0.83 -5.30
CA ALA A 62 -2.34 1.36 -6.08
C ALA A 62 -1.26 0.30 -6.32
N VAL A 63 -0.90 -0.46 -5.29
CA VAL A 63 0.10 -1.53 -5.41
C VAL A 63 -0.43 -2.70 -6.23
N ASN A 64 -1.69 -3.12 -6.00
CA ASN A 64 -2.27 -4.23 -6.73
C ASN A 64 -2.52 -3.90 -8.22
N GLU A 65 -2.80 -2.64 -8.55
CA GLU A 65 -2.91 -2.15 -9.94
C GLU A 65 -1.54 -2.14 -10.63
N GLU A 66 -0.47 -1.74 -9.93
CA GLU A 66 0.90 -1.87 -10.46
C GLU A 66 1.27 -3.34 -10.71
N ASN A 67 0.91 -4.24 -9.79
CA ASN A 67 1.09 -5.68 -9.96
C ASN A 67 0.35 -6.22 -11.19
N ALA A 68 -0.93 -5.86 -11.35
CA ALA A 68 -1.74 -6.28 -12.49
C ALA A 68 -1.24 -5.73 -13.84
N ASN A 69 -0.45 -4.65 -13.81
CA ASN A 69 0.15 -4.03 -14.99
C ASN A 69 1.61 -4.46 -15.23
N PHE A 70 2.05 -5.57 -14.63
CA PHE A 70 3.44 -6.07 -14.71
C PHE A 70 4.50 -5.06 -14.26
N GLY A 71 4.10 -4.14 -13.37
CA GLY A 71 5.01 -3.20 -12.74
C GLY A 71 5.97 -3.88 -11.77
N ARG A 72 6.95 -3.12 -11.28
CA ARG A 72 7.87 -3.61 -10.24
C ARG A 72 7.12 -3.74 -8.91
N ILE A 73 7.18 -4.93 -8.31
CA ILE A 73 6.50 -5.27 -7.06
C ILE A 73 7.46 -5.96 -6.09
N VAL A 74 7.21 -5.72 -4.81
CA VAL A 74 7.81 -6.48 -3.70
C VAL A 74 6.74 -7.40 -3.15
N THR A 75 7.03 -8.69 -3.06
CA THR A 75 6.11 -9.70 -2.52
C THR A 75 5.84 -9.47 -1.04
N ALA A 76 4.58 -9.63 -0.61
CA ALA A 76 4.24 -9.52 0.80
C ALA A 76 2.99 -10.36 1.20
N PRO A 77 3.09 -11.70 1.28
CA PRO A 77 4.22 -12.58 0.94
C PRO A 77 4.21 -13.07 -0.52
N THR A 78 3.14 -12.80 -1.27
CA THR A 78 3.00 -13.10 -2.70
C THR A 78 2.73 -11.82 -3.49
N ASN A 79 2.76 -11.90 -4.81
CA ASN A 79 2.39 -10.77 -5.68
C ASN A 79 0.91 -10.36 -5.49
N GLY A 80 0.01 -11.34 -5.31
CA GLY A 80 -1.42 -11.07 -5.14
C GLY A 80 -1.77 -10.33 -3.84
N ALA A 81 -0.98 -10.55 -2.79
CA ALA A 81 -1.15 -9.91 -1.48
C ALA A 81 -0.27 -8.67 -1.28
N ALA A 82 0.54 -8.28 -2.29
CA ALA A 82 1.60 -7.29 -2.16
C ALA A 82 1.15 -5.92 -1.65
N GLY A 83 -0.12 -5.54 -1.86
CA GLY A 83 -0.64 -4.25 -1.43
C GLY A 83 -0.90 -4.08 0.07
N VAL A 84 -0.97 -5.16 0.85
CA VAL A 84 -1.41 -5.09 2.26
C VAL A 84 -0.35 -4.43 3.15
N ILE A 85 0.86 -4.99 3.18
CA ILE A 85 1.97 -4.48 4.00
C ILE A 85 2.29 -2.99 3.73
N PRO A 86 2.49 -2.55 2.47
CA PRO A 86 2.75 -1.14 2.20
C PRO A 86 1.56 -0.23 2.53
N ALA A 87 0.31 -0.68 2.40
CA ALA A 87 -0.85 0.13 2.77
C ALA A 87 -0.92 0.41 4.27
N VAL A 88 -0.63 -0.60 5.10
CA VAL A 88 -0.59 -0.45 6.56
C VAL A 88 0.63 0.36 6.99
N LEU A 89 1.79 0.15 6.36
CA LEU A 89 2.98 0.96 6.62
C LEU A 89 2.74 2.44 6.30
N MET A 90 2.09 2.74 5.17
CA MET A 90 1.73 4.12 4.81
C MET A 90 0.73 4.74 5.80
N TYR A 91 -0.20 3.94 6.36
CA TYR A 91 -1.02 4.42 7.47
C TYR A 91 -0.17 4.79 8.68
N TYR A 92 0.75 3.90 9.07
CA TYR A 92 1.60 4.15 10.21
C TYR A 92 2.46 5.41 10.01
N LEU A 93 3.03 5.57 8.81
CA LEU A 93 3.86 6.72 8.45
C LEU A 93 3.09 8.05 8.38
N CYS A 94 1.84 8.03 7.89
CA CYS A 94 1.14 9.26 7.53
C CYS A 94 0.01 9.66 8.50
N PHE A 95 -0.59 8.69 9.21
CA PHE A 95 -1.86 8.90 9.90
C PHE A 95 -1.90 8.34 11.33
N SER A 96 -0.81 7.77 11.84
CA SER A 96 -0.77 7.25 13.22
C SER A 96 -0.84 8.34 14.30
N GLY A 97 -0.47 9.57 13.95
CA GLY A 97 -0.28 10.66 14.91
C GLY A 97 1.08 10.63 15.61
N GLU A 98 1.92 9.64 15.29
CA GLU A 98 3.28 9.49 15.82
C GLU A 98 4.32 9.98 14.79
N GLU A 99 5.46 10.44 15.29
CA GLU A 99 6.63 10.69 14.45
C GLU A 99 7.32 9.35 14.18
N VAL A 100 7.09 8.78 12.99
CA VAL A 100 7.62 7.48 12.60
C VAL A 100 8.96 7.66 11.87
N GLY A 101 10.02 7.10 12.45
CA GLY A 101 11.37 7.11 11.91
C GLY A 101 11.76 5.81 11.21
N GLU A 102 13.01 5.73 10.75
CA GLU A 102 13.54 4.56 10.05
C GLU A 102 13.54 3.30 10.94
N ASP A 103 13.91 3.43 12.21
CA ASP A 103 13.92 2.32 13.17
C ASP A 103 12.52 1.70 13.35
N ASP A 104 11.47 2.53 13.32
CA ASP A 104 10.08 2.07 13.42
C ASP A 104 9.64 1.31 12.16
N ILE A 105 10.08 1.76 10.98
CA ILE A 105 9.86 1.05 9.70
C ILE A 105 10.54 -0.31 9.73
N VAL A 106 11.81 -0.35 10.17
CA VAL A 106 12.57 -1.60 10.29
C VAL A 106 11.86 -2.55 11.26
N LYS A 107 11.46 -2.06 12.43
CA LYS A 107 10.73 -2.85 13.42
C LYS A 107 9.39 -3.38 12.88
N PHE A 108 8.63 -2.55 12.18
CA PHE A 108 7.38 -2.95 11.53
C PHE A 108 7.61 -4.12 10.57
N LEU A 109 8.63 -4.02 9.70
CA LEU A 109 8.95 -5.07 8.73
C LEU A 109 9.46 -6.36 9.40
N LEU A 110 10.29 -6.25 10.45
CA LEU A 110 10.77 -7.40 11.20
C LEU A 110 9.65 -8.16 11.90
N VAL A 111 8.73 -7.44 12.56
CA VAL A 111 7.58 -8.05 13.24
C VAL A 111 6.63 -8.68 12.22
N ALA A 112 6.30 -7.99 11.13
CA ALA A 112 5.48 -8.54 10.06
C ALA A 112 6.11 -9.81 9.44
N GLY A 113 7.43 -9.78 9.24
CA GLY A 113 8.22 -10.91 8.75
C GLY A 113 8.18 -12.12 9.68
N GLU A 114 8.36 -11.93 10.99
CA GLU A 114 8.33 -13.03 11.95
C GLU A 114 6.93 -13.65 12.07
N ILE A 115 5.87 -12.82 12.11
CA ILE A 115 4.49 -13.33 12.07
C ILE A 115 4.27 -14.15 10.78
N GLY A 116 4.70 -13.65 9.62
CA GLY A 116 4.65 -14.40 8.37
C GLY A 116 5.44 -15.71 8.40
N SER A 117 6.59 -15.71 9.06
CA SER A 117 7.46 -16.88 9.25
C SER A 117 6.75 -17.97 10.08
N ILE A 118 6.01 -17.60 11.12
CA ILE A 118 5.21 -18.54 11.94
C ILE A 118 4.18 -19.27 11.07
N PHE A 119 3.42 -18.54 10.24
CA PHE A 119 2.45 -19.14 9.32
C PHE A 119 3.11 -20.07 8.29
N LYS A 120 4.34 -19.75 7.86
CA LYS A 120 5.08 -20.58 6.89
C LYS A 120 5.70 -21.83 7.52
N LYS A 121 6.24 -21.74 8.75
CA LYS A 121 6.94 -22.85 9.44
C LYS A 121 6.04 -24.06 9.74
N GLY A 122 4.72 -23.84 9.89
CA GLY A 122 3.74 -24.90 10.13
C GLY A 122 3.04 -25.43 8.86
N ALA A 123 3.32 -24.85 7.69
CA ALA A 123 2.65 -25.23 6.44
C ALA A 123 3.42 -26.34 5.73
N THR A 124 2.73 -27.43 5.38
CA THR A 124 3.25 -28.40 4.40
C THR A 124 3.36 -27.73 3.03
N ILE A 125 4.18 -28.26 2.13
CA ILE A 125 4.34 -27.71 0.76
C ILE A 125 2.98 -27.55 0.06
N SER A 126 2.04 -28.48 0.28
CA SER A 126 0.66 -28.40 -0.24
C SER A 126 -0.21 -27.39 0.50
N ALA A 127 -0.08 -27.24 1.82
CA ALA A 127 -0.84 -26.27 2.61
C ALA A 127 -0.37 -24.82 2.37
N ALA A 128 0.91 -24.61 2.04
CA ALA A 128 1.46 -23.29 1.70
C ALA A 128 0.90 -22.73 0.37
N MET A 129 0.23 -23.54 -0.43
CA MET A 129 -0.52 -23.13 -1.64
C MET A 129 -2.00 -22.89 -1.39
N GLY A 130 -2.48 -23.00 -0.14
CA GLY A 130 -3.87 -22.72 0.21
C GLY A 130 -4.21 -21.25 -0.04
N GLY A 131 -5.17 -21.01 -0.94
CA GLY A 131 -5.68 -19.67 -1.27
C GLY A 131 -6.52 -19.05 -0.17
#